data_AF-A0A934GH63-F1
#
_entry.id   AF-A0A934GH63-F1
#
_cell.length_a   1.000
_cell.length_b   1.000
_cell.length_c   1.000
_cell.angle_alpha   90.00
_cell.angle_beta   90.00
_cell.angle_gamma   90.00
#
_symmetry.space_group_name_H-M   'P 1'
#
loop_
_entity.id
_entity.type
_entity.pdbx_description
1 polymer ?
#
loop_
_entity_poly.entity_id
_entity_poly.type
_entity_poly.pdbx_seq_one_letter_code
_entity_poly.pdbx_strand_id
1 'polypeptide(L)'
;MLKKLLMVVALSAVTASAIAVDRAQVKATIDLKDGSTVYIFKDGKMGMEDKFGRATYMESGHVMETKDGKKIIMNGNEIWRVEELLHENHRPG
;
A
#
# COMPACT_ATOMS: atom_id res chain seq x y z
N MET A 1 41.81 0.33 -30.59
CA MET A 1 40.45 -0.25 -30.64
C MET A 1 40.28 -1.17 -29.44
N LEU A 2 39.69 -0.69 -28.35
CA LEU A 2 39.48 -1.49 -27.13
C LEU A 2 37.98 -1.81 -27.02
N LYS A 3 37.61 -2.96 -27.59
CA LYS A 3 36.32 -3.61 -27.38
C LYS A 3 36.36 -4.35 -26.04
N LYS A 4 35.20 -4.41 -25.38
CA LYS A 4 34.83 -5.20 -24.17
C LYS A 4 34.87 -4.41 -22.87
N LEU A 5 33.79 -3.67 -22.61
CA LEU A 5 33.34 -3.40 -21.25
C LEU A 5 32.17 -4.36 -20.99
N LEU A 6 32.43 -5.38 -20.16
CA LEU A 6 31.44 -6.35 -19.72
C LEU A 6 30.40 -5.66 -18.83
N MET A 7 29.15 -5.69 -19.27
CA MET A 7 27.98 -5.34 -18.45
C MET A 7 27.87 -6.30 -17.27
N VAL A 8 27.89 -5.77 -16.05
CA VAL A 8 27.37 -6.47 -14.86
C VAL A 8 26.02 -5.85 -14.56
N VAL A 9 24.96 -6.49 -15.06
CA VAL A 9 23.58 -6.18 -14.65
C VAL A 9 23.34 -6.89 -13.33
N ALA A 10 23.47 -6.17 -12.22
CA ALA A 10 22.97 -6.63 -10.94
C ALA A 10 21.44 -6.66 -11.02
N LEU A 11 20.86 -7.84 -11.28
CA LEU A 11 19.44 -8.07 -11.07
C LEU A 11 19.17 -8.06 -9.57
N SER A 12 18.87 -6.89 -9.02
CA SER A 12 18.24 -6.76 -7.70
C SER A 12 16.85 -7.38 -7.78
N ALA A 13 16.74 -8.63 -7.31
CA ALA A 13 15.47 -9.29 -7.08
C ALA A 13 14.70 -8.50 -6.01
N VAL A 14 13.76 -7.65 -6.42
CA VAL A 14 12.78 -7.07 -5.51
C VAL A 14 11.80 -8.20 -5.15
N THR A 15 12.04 -8.86 -4.03
CA THR A 15 11.09 -9.80 -3.44
C THR A 15 9.93 -8.98 -2.88
N ALA A 16 8.89 -8.75 -3.69
CA ALA A 16 7.63 -8.21 -3.21
C ALA A 16 6.94 -9.31 -2.39
N SER A 17 7.11 -9.27 -1.07
CA SER A 17 6.34 -10.09 -0.14
C SER A 17 4.86 -9.69 -0.27
N ALA A 18 4.07 -10.51 -0.96
CA ALA A 18 2.63 -10.32 -1.04
C ALA A 18 2.01 -10.81 0.27
N ILE A 19 1.70 -9.89 1.20
CA ILE A 19 0.80 -10.20 2.31
C ILE A 19 -0.58 -10.41 1.71
N ALA A 20 -1.16 -11.59 1.97
CA ALA A 20 -2.51 -11.94 1.60
C ALA A 20 -3.49 -11.16 2.49
N VAL A 21 -3.74 -9.90 2.13
CA VAL A 21 -4.95 -9.18 2.55
C VAL A 21 -6.13 -9.87 1.86
N ASP A 22 -7.27 -10.07 2.53
CA ASP A 22 -8.47 -10.52 1.81
C ASP A 22 -8.87 -9.46 0.75
N ARG A 23 -8.47 -9.73 -0.50
CA ARG A 23 -8.50 -8.77 -1.62
C ARG A 23 -9.87 -8.68 -2.29
N ALA A 24 -10.91 -9.30 -1.74
CA ALA A 24 -12.21 -9.37 -2.41
C ALA A 24 -12.78 -7.97 -2.74
N GLN A 25 -12.46 -6.95 -1.95
CA GLN A 25 -12.95 -5.57 -2.14
C GLN A 25 -11.84 -4.53 -2.39
N VAL A 26 -10.57 -4.87 -2.17
CA VAL A 26 -9.43 -3.96 -2.37
C VAL A 26 -8.96 -4.01 -3.82
N LYS A 27 -8.95 -2.84 -4.47
CA LYS A 27 -8.42 -2.65 -5.83
C LYS A 27 -6.90 -2.47 -5.83
N ALA A 28 -6.37 -1.71 -4.87
CA ALA A 28 -4.94 -1.46 -4.75
C ALA A 28 -4.55 -1.14 -3.31
N THR A 29 -3.28 -1.38 -2.99
CA THR A 29 -2.65 -1.06 -1.71
C THR A 29 -1.44 -0.20 -1.99
N ILE A 30 -1.27 0.90 -1.27
CA ILE A 30 -0.22 1.88 -1.49
C ILE A 30 0.46 2.18 -0.16
N ASP A 31 1.76 1.93 -0.11
CA ASP A 31 2.58 2.32 1.02
C ASP A 31 2.95 3.80 0.96
N LEU A 32 2.82 4.49 2.09
CA LEU A 32 3.19 5.88 2.27
C LEU A 32 4.59 6.04 2.88
N LYS A 33 5.17 7.23 2.73
CA LYS A 33 6.50 7.55 3.27
C LYS A 33 6.58 7.52 4.80
N ASP A 34 5.47 7.79 5.48
CA ASP A 34 5.39 7.77 6.95
C ASP A 34 5.27 6.35 7.53
N GLY A 35 5.24 5.32 6.67
CA GLY A 35 5.13 3.92 7.03
C GLY A 35 3.70 3.40 7.14
N SER A 36 2.70 4.25 6.88
CA SER A 36 1.30 3.84 6.79
C SER A 36 0.94 3.24 5.43
N THR A 37 -0.23 2.63 5.35
CA THR A 37 -0.75 1.94 4.17
C THR A 37 -2.13 2.47 3.81
N VAL A 38 -2.33 2.83 2.55
CA VAL A 38 -3.63 3.22 2.00
C VAL A 38 -4.21 2.09 1.17
N TYR A 39 -5.43 1.69 1.50
CA TYR A 39 -6.23 0.75 0.73
C TYR A 39 -7.19 1.51 -0.17
N ILE A 40 -7.11 1.25 -1.48
CA ILE A 40 -8.07 1.73 -2.47
C ILE A 40 -9.07 0.62 -2.72
N PHE A 41 -10.34 0.87 -2.42
CA PHE A 41 -11.43 -0.06 -2.66
C PHE A 41 -11.90 -0.02 -4.12
N LYS A 42 -12.64 -1.03 -4.55
CA LYS A 42 -13.18 -1.13 -5.93
C LYS A 42 -14.09 0.04 -6.32
N ASP A 43 -14.77 0.64 -5.34
CA ASP A 43 -15.61 1.84 -5.53
C ASP A 43 -14.79 3.16 -5.58
N GLY A 44 -13.45 3.08 -5.47
CA GLY A 44 -12.55 4.22 -5.52
C GLY A 44 -12.43 4.99 -4.21
N LYS A 45 -13.14 4.56 -3.16
CA LYS A 45 -12.94 5.08 -1.81
C LYS A 45 -11.65 4.53 -1.22
N MET A 46 -11.16 5.22 -0.20
CA MET A 46 -9.91 4.92 0.46
C MET A 46 -10.09 4.76 1.96
N GLY A 47 -9.28 3.87 2.52
CA GLY A 47 -9.10 3.72 3.95
C GLY A 47 -7.62 3.59 4.26
N MET A 48 -7.23 3.85 5.50
CA MET A 48 -5.84 3.88 5.91
C MET A 48 -5.59 3.01 7.13
N GLU A 49 -4.44 2.36 7.12
CA GLU A 49 -3.83 1.65 8.24
C GLU A 49 -2.55 2.37 8.63
N ASP A 50 -2.34 2.59 9.93
CA ASP A 50 -1.10 3.19 10.42
C ASP A 50 0.08 2.20 10.36
N LYS A 51 1.29 2.69 10.62
CA LYS A 51 2.51 1.87 10.63
C LYS A 51 2.52 0.71 11.64
N PHE A 52 1.52 0.65 12.53
CA PHE A 52 1.39 -0.38 13.57
C PHE A 52 0.29 -1.40 13.23
N GLY A 53 -0.34 -1.32 12.05
CA GLY A 53 -1.38 -2.26 11.67
C GLY A 53 -2.77 -1.90 12.18
N ARG A 54 -3.03 -0.63 12.52
CA ARG A 54 -4.33 -0.18 13.05
C ARG A 54 -5.06 0.68 12.03
N ALA A 55 -6.36 0.45 11.84
CA ALA A 55 -7.16 1.35 11.02
C ALA A 55 -7.14 2.75 11.63
N THR A 56 -6.84 3.76 10.81
CA THR A 56 -6.67 5.14 11.28
C THR A 56 -7.49 6.09 10.44
N TYR A 57 -7.98 7.15 11.09
CA TYR A 57 -8.65 8.24 10.41
C TYR A 57 -7.67 9.03 9.55
N MET A 58 -8.11 9.38 8.34
CA MET A 58 -7.43 10.35 7.50
C MET A 58 -8.47 11.23 6.81
N GLU A 59 -8.25 12.53 6.85
CA GLU A 59 -9.19 13.50 6.29
C GLU A 59 -9.26 13.37 4.76
N SER A 60 -10.48 13.33 4.22
CA SER A 60 -10.68 13.35 2.77
C SER A 60 -10.16 14.67 2.20
N GLY A 61 -9.43 14.62 1.10
CA GLY A 61 -8.73 15.78 0.54
C GLY A 61 -7.30 15.96 1.06
N HIS A 62 -6.88 15.20 2.07
CA HIS A 62 -5.49 15.22 2.54
C HIS A 62 -4.53 14.71 1.46
N VAL A 63 -3.40 15.41 1.28
CA VAL A 63 -2.36 15.04 0.33
C VAL A 63 -1.37 14.11 1.00
N MET A 64 -1.26 12.89 0.49
CA MET A 64 -0.38 11.84 0.99
C MET A 64 0.77 11.62 0.01
N GLU A 65 1.95 11.30 0.53
CA GLU A 65 3.13 10.99 -0.28
C GLU A 65 3.47 9.50 -0.22
N THR A 66 3.45 8.84 -1.39
CA THR A 66 3.77 7.42 -1.52
C THR A 66 5.26 7.19 -1.35
N LYS A 67 5.67 5.96 -1.03
CA LYS A 67 7.10 5.59 -0.96
C LYS A 67 7.86 5.94 -2.26
N ASP A 68 7.19 5.87 -3.40
CA ASP A 68 7.75 6.22 -4.72
C ASP A 68 7.86 7.75 -4.97
N GLY A 69 7.48 8.59 -4.00
CA GLY A 69 7.49 10.05 -4.12
C GLY A 69 6.33 10.64 -4.92
N LYS A 70 5.30 9.83 -5.24
CA LYS A 70 4.07 10.34 -5.87
C LYS A 70 3.17 10.94 -4.81
N LYS A 71 2.41 11.97 -5.19
CA LYS A 71 1.37 12.54 -4.33
C LYS A 71 0.01 12.00 -4.74
N ILE A 72 -0.77 11.57 -3.76
CA ILE A 72 -2.16 11.14 -3.93
C ILE A 72 -3.04 11.92 -2.97
N ILE A 73 -4.32 12.04 -3.28
CA ILE A 73 -5.30 12.74 -2.45
C ILE A 73 -6.23 11.71 -1.85
N MET A 74 -6.44 11.79 -0.53
CA MET A 74 -7.35 10.90 0.17
C MET A 74 -8.78 11.10 -0.34
N ASN A 75 -9.44 10.01 -0.69
CA ASN A 75 -10.83 10.02 -1.16
C ASN A 75 -11.73 9.18 -0.24
N GLY A 76 -12.46 9.84 0.64
CA GLY A 76 -13.25 9.19 1.67
C GLY A 76 -12.42 8.81 2.91
N ASN A 77 -13.07 8.17 3.87
CA ASN A 77 -12.46 7.73 5.12
C ASN A 77 -13.15 6.44 5.59
N GLU A 78 -12.83 5.33 4.92
CA GLU A 78 -13.49 4.04 5.12
C GLU A 78 -12.84 3.22 6.25
N ILE A 79 -12.74 3.79 7.46
CA ILE A 79 -12.13 3.14 8.63
C ILE A 79 -12.76 1.78 8.92
N TRP A 80 -14.10 1.70 8.91
CA TRP A 80 -14.84 0.48 9.21
C TRP A 80 -14.49 -0.67 8.26
N ARG A 81 -14.25 -0.37 6.98
CA ARG A 81 -13.82 -1.36 5.99
C ARG A 81 -12.39 -1.80 6.22
N VAL A 82 -11.50 -0.90 6.66
CA VAL A 82 -10.12 -1.27 7.01
C VAL A 82 -10.11 -2.13 8.27
N GLU A 83 -10.90 -1.80 9.29
CA GLU A 83 -11.09 -2.66 10.47
C GLU A 83 -11.56 -4.06 10.09
N GLU A 84 -12.56 -4.18 9.19
CA GLU A 84 -13.03 -5.47 8.69
C GLU A 84 -11.91 -6.24 7.96
N LEU A 85 -11.18 -5.59 7.05
CA LEU A 85 -10.03 -6.18 6.35
C LEU A 85 -8.95 -6.69 7.32
N LEU A 86 -8.63 -5.91 8.36
CA LEU A 86 -7.63 -6.26 9.35
C LEU A 86 -8.09 -7.44 10.23
N HIS A 87 -9.37 -7.49 10.60
CA HIS A 87 -9.93 -8.61 11.34
C HIS A 87 -9.94 -9.91 10.54
N GLU A 88 -10.25 -9.85 9.24
CA GLU A 88 -10.21 -11.03 8.36
C GLU A 88 -8.80 -11.61 8.27
N ASN A 89 -7.78 -10.76 8.13
CA ASN A 89 -6.38 -11.19 8.07
C ASN A 89 -5.88 -11.84 9.38
N HIS A 90 -6.48 -11.50 10.53
CA HIS A 90 -6.10 -12.03 11.82
C HIS A 90 -6.81 -13.33 12.21
N ARG A 91 -7.74 -13.85 11.39
CA ARG A 91 -8.38 -15.15 11.66
C ARG A 91 -7.43 -16.30 11.27
N PRO A 92 -7.06 -17.20 12.19
CA PRO A 92 -6.45 -18.46 11.80
C PRO A 92 -7.51 -19.29 11.05
N GLY A 93 -7.18 -19.70 9.83
CA GLY A 93 -8.00 -20.63 9.03
C GLY A 93 -8.07 -22.03 9.61
#